data_AF-A0A9X7PUN0-F1
#
_entry.id   AF-A0A9X7PUN0-F1
#
_cell.length_a   1.000
_cell.length_b   1.000
_cell.length_c   1.000
_cell.angle_alpha   90.00
_cell.angle_beta   90.00
_cell.angle_gamma   90.00
#
_symmetry.space_group_name_H-M   'P 1'
#
loop_
_entity.id
_entity.type
_entity.pdbx_description
1 polymer ?
#
loop_
_entity_poly.entity_id
_entity_poly.type
_entity_poly.pdbx_seq_one_letter_code
_entity_poly.pdbx_strand_id
1 'polypeptide(L)'
;MDRIKYLKWIAEESPSTAQQLVAWLNRARHYTPDMKEHQAGVQIQEKGIVVGLRQSTNRYHGDCLTIHVVRLPEEIQNKGWFKSFLKLCCESNPWCDVVIEDVKNPYLLSFCKKLNFTVLDEFYPNTYIVNTDAIMSLPIPPLGRYETYLY
;
A
#
# COMPACT_ATOMS: atom_id res chain seq x y z
N MET A 1 -4.50 -12.61 14.74
CA MET A 1 -5.63 -11.83 15.30
C MET A 1 -6.83 -11.99 14.38
N ASP A 2 -7.98 -12.45 14.88
CA ASP A 2 -9.21 -12.55 14.08
C ASP A 2 -9.83 -11.16 13.80
N ARG A 3 -10.84 -11.09 12.93
CA ARG A 3 -11.46 -9.82 12.50
C ARG A 3 -12.07 -9.03 13.66
N ILE A 4 -12.68 -9.70 14.65
CA ILE A 4 -13.30 -9.02 15.79
C ILE A 4 -12.22 -8.38 16.66
N LYS A 5 -11.14 -9.12 16.93
CA LYS A 5 -9.99 -8.58 17.66
C LYS A 5 -9.33 -7.43 16.91
N TYR A 6 -9.24 -7.50 15.58
CA TYR A 6 -8.73 -6.39 14.76
C TYR A 6 -9.60 -5.14 14.88
N LEU A 7 -10.92 -5.27 14.80
CA LEU A 7 -11.83 -4.12 14.95
C LEU A 7 -11.78 -3.53 16.36
N LYS A 8 -11.68 -4.36 17.40
CA LYS A 8 -11.46 -3.90 18.78
C LYS A 8 -10.15 -3.13 18.91
N TRP A 9 -9.07 -3.69 18.35
CA TRP A 9 -7.76 -3.04 18.34
C TRP A 9 -7.78 -1.67 17.63
N ILE A 10 -8.46 -1.56 16.48
CA ILE A 10 -8.65 -0.27 15.80
C ILE A 10 -9.35 0.74 16.72
N ALA A 11 -10.43 0.31 17.40
CA ALA A 11 -11.23 1.18 18.25
C ALA A 11 -10.51 1.60 19.55
N GLU A 12 -9.75 0.68 20.15
CA GLU A 12 -9.11 0.88 21.45
C GLU A 12 -7.77 1.62 21.31
N GLU A 13 -6.96 1.29 20.31
CA GLU A 13 -5.58 1.78 20.21
C GLU A 13 -5.39 2.87 19.15
N SER A 14 -6.38 3.09 18.28
CA SER A 14 -6.28 4.04 17.15
C SER A 14 -4.94 3.93 16.39
N PRO A 15 -4.59 2.74 15.90
CA PRO A 15 -3.27 2.46 15.36
C PRO A 15 -3.01 3.26 14.08
N SER A 16 -1.75 3.62 13.87
CA SER A 16 -1.28 4.27 12.65
C SER A 16 -1.48 3.38 11.42
N THR A 17 -1.50 3.99 10.24
CA THR A 17 -1.46 3.29 8.94
C THR A 17 -0.30 2.29 8.86
N ALA A 18 0.87 2.62 9.40
CA ALA A 18 2.02 1.71 9.47
C ALA A 18 1.70 0.44 10.26
N GLN A 19 1.17 0.59 11.48
CA GLN A 19 0.81 -0.54 12.34
C GLN A 19 -0.28 -1.41 11.69
N GLN A 20 -1.28 -0.79 11.06
CA GLN A 20 -2.36 -1.50 10.38
C GLN A 20 -1.85 -2.32 9.19
N LEU A 21 -0.94 -1.77 8.38
CA LEU A 21 -0.29 -2.47 7.26
C LEU A 21 0.44 -3.71 7.76
N VAL A 22 1.36 -3.55 8.72
CA VAL A 22 2.17 -4.67 9.26
C VAL A 22 1.28 -5.75 9.89
N ALA A 23 0.25 -5.35 10.65
CA ALA A 23 -0.70 -6.28 11.24
C ALA A 23 -1.51 -7.06 10.18
N TRP A 24 -1.82 -6.46 9.04
CA TRP A 24 -2.45 -7.16 7.93
C TRP A 24 -1.48 -8.08 7.20
N LEU A 25 -0.28 -7.63 6.83
CA LEU A 25 0.74 -8.45 6.14
C LEU A 25 1.10 -9.73 6.94
N ASN A 26 1.18 -9.62 8.27
CA ASN A 26 1.41 -10.77 9.14
C ASN A 26 0.28 -11.82 9.09
N ARG A 27 -0.94 -11.41 8.75
CA ARG A 27 -2.06 -12.34 8.51
C ARG A 27 -2.07 -12.83 7.07
N ALA A 28 -1.88 -11.91 6.12
CA ALA A 28 -1.98 -12.16 4.69
C ALA A 28 -0.99 -13.21 4.18
N ARG A 29 0.21 -13.29 4.76
CA ARG A 29 1.18 -14.37 4.44
C ARG A 29 0.65 -15.80 4.63
N HIS A 30 -0.46 -15.97 5.35
CA HIS A 30 -1.09 -17.26 5.60
C HIS A 30 -2.41 -17.44 4.82
N TYR A 31 -2.83 -16.45 4.03
CA TYR A 31 -4.04 -16.57 3.23
C TYR A 31 -3.76 -17.33 1.94
N THR A 32 -4.69 -18.19 1.56
CA THR A 32 -4.67 -18.93 0.30
C THR A 32 -5.72 -18.38 -0.66
N PRO A 33 -5.59 -18.60 -1.99
CA PRO A 33 -6.50 -18.02 -2.99
C PRO A 33 -8.00 -18.38 -2.84
N ASP A 34 -8.31 -19.48 -2.15
CA ASP A 34 -9.66 -19.92 -1.83
C ASP A 34 -10.29 -19.18 -0.64
N MET A 35 -9.48 -18.47 0.16
CA MET A 35 -9.95 -17.69 1.29
C MET A 35 -10.58 -16.37 0.83
N LYS A 36 -11.72 -16.02 1.43
CA LYS A 36 -12.39 -14.74 1.18
C LYS A 36 -11.49 -13.54 1.49
N GLU A 37 -10.66 -13.64 2.53
CA GLU A 37 -9.72 -12.61 2.95
C GLU A 37 -8.64 -12.33 1.90
N HIS A 38 -8.16 -13.36 1.20
CA HIS A 38 -7.21 -13.22 0.09
C HIS A 38 -7.83 -12.39 -1.05
N GLN A 39 -9.05 -12.75 -1.44
CA GLN A 39 -9.77 -12.13 -2.55
C GLN A 39 -10.23 -10.70 -2.24
N ALA A 40 -10.65 -10.45 -1.01
CA ALA A 40 -11.20 -9.16 -0.60
C ALA A 40 -10.11 -8.11 -0.27
N GLY A 41 -8.96 -8.54 0.26
CA GLY A 41 -7.94 -7.63 0.77
C GLY A 41 -8.33 -6.94 2.07
N VAL A 42 -7.80 -5.73 2.27
CA VAL A 42 -8.06 -4.90 3.46
C VAL A 42 -8.15 -3.43 3.09
N GLN A 43 -8.95 -2.68 3.83
CA GLN A 43 -8.86 -1.22 3.88
C GLN A 43 -8.25 -0.82 5.21
N ILE A 44 -7.16 -0.05 5.18
CA ILE A 44 -6.56 0.58 6.37
C ILE A 44 -6.89 2.07 6.38
N GLN A 45 -7.04 2.66 7.58
CA GLN A 45 -7.53 4.02 7.71
C GLN A 45 -6.97 4.76 8.92
N GLU A 46 -6.56 6.01 8.75
CA GLU A 46 -6.08 6.89 9.82
C GLU A 46 -6.48 8.33 9.51
N LYS A 47 -7.34 8.94 10.35
CA LYS A 47 -7.69 10.39 10.26
C LYS A 47 -7.98 10.91 8.84
N GLY A 48 -8.78 10.15 8.07
CA GLY A 48 -9.16 10.50 6.70
C GLY A 48 -8.23 9.96 5.60
N ILE A 49 -7.03 9.46 5.94
CA ILE A 49 -6.23 8.62 5.05
C ILE A 49 -6.97 7.30 4.85
N VAL A 50 -7.18 6.89 3.60
CA VAL A 50 -7.77 5.59 3.26
C VAL A 50 -6.88 4.89 2.24
N VAL A 51 -6.45 3.67 2.56
CA VAL A 51 -5.68 2.83 1.64
C VAL A 51 -6.33 1.46 1.49
N GLY A 52 -6.58 1.05 0.26
CA GLY A 52 -7.02 -0.28 -0.10
C GLY A 52 -5.85 -1.16 -0.55
N LEU A 53 -5.71 -2.33 0.05
CA LEU A 53 -4.63 -3.28 -0.19
C LEU A 53 -5.17 -4.67 -0.52
N ARG A 54 -4.51 -5.41 -1.41
CA ARG A 54 -4.80 -6.81 -1.74
C ARG A 54 -3.52 -7.63 -1.85
N GLN A 55 -3.66 -8.94 -1.68
CA GLN A 55 -2.59 -9.92 -1.88
C GLN A 55 -2.49 -10.40 -3.34
N SER A 56 -3.33 -9.87 -4.21
CA SER A 56 -3.41 -10.24 -5.62
C SER A 56 -3.85 -9.06 -6.48
N THR A 57 -3.51 -9.17 -7.76
CA THR A 57 -3.99 -8.30 -8.83
C THR A 57 -4.23 -9.14 -10.09
N ASN A 58 -5.03 -8.62 -11.01
CA ASN A 58 -5.31 -9.31 -12.27
C ASN A 58 -4.03 -9.41 -13.11
N ARG A 59 -3.87 -10.53 -13.83
CA ARG A 59 -2.72 -10.79 -14.74
C ARG A 59 -1.35 -10.84 -14.05
N TYR A 60 -1.30 -10.93 -12.72
CA TYR A 60 -0.08 -11.23 -11.98
C TYR A 60 -0.09 -12.70 -11.53
N HIS A 61 1.03 -13.40 -11.71
CA HIS A 61 1.15 -14.80 -11.33
C HIS A 61 1.64 -14.92 -9.87
N GLY A 62 0.75 -15.39 -8.99
CA GLY A 62 1.04 -15.58 -7.57
C GLY A 62 0.63 -14.38 -6.71
N ASP A 63 1.20 -14.31 -5.52
CA ASP A 63 0.87 -13.25 -4.56
C ASP A 63 1.77 -12.02 -4.73
N CYS A 64 1.18 -10.84 -4.53
CA CYS A 64 1.87 -9.56 -4.53
C CYS A 64 1.16 -8.57 -3.59
N LEU A 65 1.89 -7.55 -3.13
CA LEU A 65 1.28 -6.47 -2.35
C LEU A 65 0.69 -5.44 -3.30
N THR A 66 -0.62 -5.49 -3.51
CA THR A 66 -1.31 -4.57 -4.40
C THR A 66 -1.91 -3.40 -3.63
N ILE A 67 -1.60 -2.18 -4.04
CA ILE A 67 -2.23 -0.93 -3.61
C ILE A 67 -3.25 -0.53 -4.68
N HIS A 68 -4.54 -0.63 -4.36
CA HIS A 68 -5.61 -0.40 -5.34
C HIS A 68 -6.43 0.87 -5.08
N VAL A 69 -6.31 1.47 -3.90
CA VAL A 69 -6.91 2.77 -3.57
C VAL A 69 -5.98 3.52 -2.63
N VAL A 70 -5.77 4.81 -2.89
CA VAL A 70 -5.18 5.75 -1.92
C VAL A 70 -5.98 7.04 -1.96
N ARG A 71 -6.46 7.48 -0.80
CA ARG A 71 -7.09 8.79 -0.60
C ARG A 71 -6.43 9.47 0.58
N LEU A 72 -5.98 10.70 0.38
CA LEU A 72 -5.33 11.52 1.39
C LEU A 72 -6.13 12.79 1.62
N PRO A 73 -6.30 13.24 2.88
CA PRO A 73 -6.76 14.59 3.19
C PRO A 73 -5.89 15.64 2.48
N GLU A 74 -6.52 16.72 2.01
CA GLU A 74 -5.85 17.77 1.20
C GLU A 74 -4.64 18.37 1.92
N GLU A 75 -4.76 18.56 3.23
CA GLU A 75 -3.76 19.16 4.11
C GLU A 75 -2.44 18.37 4.21
N ILE A 76 -2.45 17.07 3.86
CA ILE A 76 -1.25 16.22 3.84
C ILE A 76 -0.82 15.81 2.43
N GLN A 77 -1.54 16.23 1.39
CA GLN A 77 -1.12 16.00 0.01
C GLN A 77 0.18 16.74 -0.30
N ASN A 78 0.98 16.20 -1.21
CA ASN A 78 2.29 16.75 -1.61
C ASN A 78 3.36 16.83 -0.49
N LYS A 79 3.08 16.34 0.72
CA LYS A 79 4.03 16.31 1.85
C LYS A 79 4.81 15.00 1.99
N GLY A 80 4.85 14.20 0.92
CA GLY A 80 5.67 12.99 0.88
C GLY A 80 5.06 11.75 1.54
N TRP A 81 3.87 11.84 2.16
CA TRP A 81 3.21 10.70 2.83
C TRP A 81 3.19 9.43 2.00
N PHE A 82 2.73 9.52 0.74
CA PHE A 82 2.63 8.34 -0.13
C PHE A 82 4.00 7.72 -0.46
N LYS A 83 5.07 8.52 -0.55
CA LYS A 83 6.43 7.99 -0.78
C LYS A 83 6.90 7.18 0.42
N SER A 84 6.70 7.71 1.63
CA SER A 84 7.03 7.00 2.87
C SER A 84 6.16 5.74 3.06
N PHE A 85 4.89 5.79 2.70
CA PHE A 85 4.01 4.62 2.70
C PHE A 85 4.48 3.56 1.70
N LEU A 86 4.80 3.96 0.46
CA LEU A 86 5.29 3.04 -0.57
C LEU A 86 6.62 2.39 -0.18
N LYS A 87 7.53 3.15 0.47
CA LYS A 87 8.76 2.61 1.03
C LYS A 87 8.49 1.57 2.12
N LEU A 88 7.58 1.86 3.05
CA LEU A 88 7.17 0.89 4.06
C LEU A 88 6.57 -0.39 3.44
N CYS A 89 5.77 -0.26 2.37
CA CYS A 89 5.28 -1.40 1.61
C CYS A 89 6.44 -2.24 1.05
N CYS A 90 7.43 -1.61 0.42
CA CYS A 90 8.62 -2.29 -0.10
C CYS A 90 9.43 -2.99 1.01
N GLU A 91 9.57 -2.35 2.18
CA GLU A 91 10.30 -2.90 3.33
C GLU A 91 9.59 -4.08 4.00
N SER A 92 8.25 -4.05 4.03
CA SER A 92 7.45 -5.00 4.80
C SER A 92 6.85 -6.12 3.95
N ASN A 93 6.88 -6.00 2.62
CA ASN A 93 6.26 -6.94 1.69
C ASN A 93 6.82 -8.35 1.90
N PRO A 94 5.99 -9.36 2.23
CA PRO A 94 6.43 -10.74 2.34
C PRO A 94 6.52 -11.46 0.98
N TRP A 95 6.04 -10.82 -0.11
CA TRP A 95 6.02 -11.36 -1.46
C TRP A 95 7.06 -10.71 -2.37
N CYS A 96 7.10 -11.10 -3.65
CA CYS A 96 8.10 -10.59 -4.61
C CYS A 96 7.87 -9.11 -4.93
N ASP A 97 6.68 -8.76 -5.39
CA ASP A 97 6.41 -7.45 -5.95
C ASP A 97 5.37 -6.64 -5.15
N VAL A 98 5.55 -5.32 -5.19
CA VAL A 98 4.51 -4.35 -4.84
C VAL A 98 3.92 -3.82 -6.14
N VAL A 99 2.59 -3.79 -6.24
CA VAL A 99 1.85 -3.33 -7.42
C VAL A 99 0.98 -2.14 -7.06
N ILE A 100 0.90 -1.15 -7.95
CA ILE A 100 -0.03 -0.02 -7.84
C ILE A 100 -1.00 -0.07 -9.01
N GLU A 101 -2.30 -0.20 -8.72
CA GLU A 101 -3.34 -0.27 -9.76
C GLU A 101 -3.88 1.11 -10.13
N ASP A 102 -4.37 1.21 -11.38
CA ASP A 102 -5.17 2.32 -11.91
C ASP A 102 -4.59 3.72 -11.62
N VAL A 103 -3.28 3.88 -11.85
CA VAL A 103 -2.55 5.15 -11.69
C VAL A 103 -3.06 6.19 -12.70
N LYS A 104 -4.07 6.96 -12.28
CA LYS A 104 -4.66 8.06 -13.06
C LYS A 104 -4.16 9.45 -12.66
N ASN A 105 -3.54 9.58 -11.48
CA ASN A 105 -2.99 10.85 -11.03
C ASN A 105 -1.71 11.17 -11.84
N PRO A 106 -1.64 12.34 -12.51
CA PRO A 106 -0.51 12.66 -13.39
C PRO A 106 0.83 12.82 -12.66
N TYR A 107 0.82 13.26 -11.40
CA TYR A 107 2.02 13.33 -10.58
C TYR A 107 2.53 11.94 -10.20
N LEU A 108 1.61 11.04 -9.83
CA LEU A 108 1.97 9.65 -9.54
C LEU A 108 2.45 8.92 -10.81
N LEU A 109 1.79 9.14 -11.95
CA LEU A 109 2.23 8.60 -13.24
C LEU A 109 3.66 9.07 -13.59
N SER A 110 3.93 10.36 -13.42
CA SER A 110 5.26 10.94 -13.65
C SER A 110 6.31 10.36 -12.70
N PHE A 111 5.93 10.11 -11.45
CA PHE A 111 6.78 9.47 -10.45
C PHE A 111 7.11 8.01 -10.82
N CYS A 112 6.11 7.21 -11.23
CA CYS A 112 6.31 5.83 -11.70
C CYS A 112 7.30 5.78 -12.88
N LYS A 113 7.12 6.66 -13.87
CA LYS A 113 8.02 6.76 -15.03
C LYS A 113 9.44 7.16 -14.62
N LYS A 114 9.58 8.16 -13.75
CA LYS A 114 10.89 8.66 -13.29
C LYS A 114 11.70 7.58 -12.57
N LEU A 115 11.03 6.69 -11.83
CA LEU A 115 11.67 5.61 -11.08
C LEU A 115 11.70 4.27 -11.84
N ASN A 116 11.41 4.28 -13.15
CA ASN A 116 11.42 3.09 -13.99
C ASN A 116 10.56 1.95 -13.42
N PHE A 117 9.34 2.27 -12.98
CA PHE A 117 8.35 1.24 -12.64
C PHE A 117 7.90 0.54 -13.92
N THR A 118 7.65 -0.76 -13.82
CA THR A 118 7.30 -1.60 -14.98
C THR A 118 5.78 -1.66 -15.11
N VAL A 119 5.23 -1.49 -16.31
CA VAL A 119 3.80 -1.77 -16.55
C VAL A 119 3.56 -3.26 -16.35
N LEU A 120 2.55 -3.62 -15.56
CA LEU A 120 2.25 -5.01 -15.23
C LEU A 120 1.89 -5.84 -16.47
N ASP A 121 0.95 -5.34 -17.27
CA ASP A 121 0.41 -6.03 -18.44
C ASP A 121 -0.14 -4.97 -19.42
N GLU A 122 -0.01 -5.20 -20.72
CA GLU A 122 -0.47 -4.27 -21.76
C GLU A 122 -1.97 -3.97 -21.68
N PHE A 123 -2.77 -4.92 -21.19
CA PHE A 123 -4.21 -4.73 -20.96
C PHE A 123 -4.51 -3.75 -19.82
N TYR A 124 -3.57 -3.57 -18.88
CA TYR A 124 -3.67 -2.65 -17.75
C TYR A 124 -2.53 -1.62 -17.77
N PRO A 125 -2.51 -0.68 -18.74
CA PRO A 125 -1.38 0.22 -18.96
C PRO A 125 -1.14 1.23 -17.82
N ASN A 126 -2.07 1.34 -16.88
CA ASN A 126 -1.99 2.19 -15.70
C ASN A 126 -1.70 1.41 -14.42
N THR A 127 -1.42 0.11 -14.51
CA THR A 127 -1.02 -0.72 -13.37
C THR A 127 0.48 -0.98 -13.44
N TYR A 128 1.17 -0.71 -12.34
CA TYR A 128 2.63 -0.71 -12.30
C TYR A 128 3.16 -1.64 -11.23
N ILE A 129 4.13 -2.49 -11.60
CA ILE A 129 5.05 -3.14 -10.67
C ILE A 129 6.08 -2.09 -10.22
N VAL A 130 6.21 -1.93 -8.91
CA VAL A 130 7.11 -0.98 -8.28
C VAL A 130 8.56 -1.42 -8.45
N ASN A 131 9.42 -0.49 -8.85
CA ASN A 131 10.86 -0.71 -8.79
C ASN A 131 11.33 -0.55 -7.33
N THR A 132 11.35 -1.67 -6.62
CA THR A 132 11.71 -1.73 -5.19
C THR A 132 13.09 -1.14 -4.92
N ASP A 133 14.11 -1.50 -5.71
CA ASP A 133 15.48 -1.00 -5.53
C ASP A 133 15.55 0.52 -5.68
N ALA A 134 14.86 1.08 -6.68
CA ALA A 134 14.77 2.51 -6.87
C ALA A 134 14.13 3.20 -5.66
N ILE A 135 13.02 2.67 -5.13
CA ILE A 135 12.37 3.21 -3.93
C ILE A 135 13.27 3.12 -2.69
N MET A 136 13.93 1.99 -2.49
CA MET A 136 14.81 1.76 -1.34
C MET A 136 16.03 2.68 -1.36
N SER A 137 16.55 3.03 -2.54
CA SER A 137 17.68 3.96 -2.71
C SER A 137 17.36 5.42 -2.39
N LEU A 138 16.08 5.82 -2.38
CA LEU A 138 15.71 7.21 -2.12
C LEU A 138 15.82 7.55 -0.63
N PRO A 139 16.24 8.78 -0.29
CA PRO A 139 16.30 9.28 1.09
C PRO A 139 14.89 9.68 1.57
N ILE A 140 14.00 8.69 1.65
CA ILE A 140 12.63 8.84 2.13
C ILE A 140 12.61 8.54 3.63
N PRO A 141 12.05 9.43 4.48
CA PRO A 141 11.93 9.18 5.90
C PRO A 141 10.90 8.07 6.19
N PRO A 142 10.98 7.40 7.35
CA PRO A 142 9.96 6.44 7.78
C PRO A 142 8.55 7.04 7.74
N LEU A 143 7.54 6.19 7.55
CA LEU A 143 6.14 6.62 7.60
C LEU A 143 5.78 7.15 9.00
N GLY A 144 5.69 8.47 9.12
CA GLY A 144 5.18 9.14 10.31
C GLY A 144 3.67 8.94 10.51
N ARG A 145 3.17 9.34 11.68
CA ARG A 145 1.72 9.45 11.92
C ARG A 145 1.14 10.62 11.16
N TYR A 146 -0.18 10.66 11.03
CA TYR A 146 -0.91 11.76 10.39
C TYR A 146 -0.39 13.16 10.79
N GLU A 147 -0.18 13.39 12.09
CA GLU A 147 0.21 14.70 12.63
C GLU A 147 1.59 15.17 12.15
N THR A 148 2.46 14.23 11.77
CA THR A 148 3.81 14.56 11.27
C THR A 148 3.75 15.31 9.94
N TYR A 149 2.64 15.18 9.20
CA TYR A 149 2.44 15.82 7.91
C TYR A 149 1.59 17.08 7.99
N LEU A 150 1.24 17.57 9.18
CA LEU A 150 0.50 18.83 9.30
C LEU A 150 1.41 20.06 9.24
N TYR A 151 2.69 19.88 9.57
CA TYR A 151 3.73 20.91 9.58
C TYR A 151 4.64 20.79 8.35
#